data_AF-A0ABD5AGP3-F1
#
_entry.id   AF-A0ABD5AGP3-F1
#
_cell.length_a   1.000
_cell.length_b   1.000
_cell.length_c   1.000
_cell.angle_alpha   90.00
_cell.angle_beta   90.00
_cell.angle_gamma   90.00
#
_symmetry.space_group_name_H-M   'P 1'
#
loop_
_entity.id
_entity.type
_entity.pdbx_description
1 polymer ?
#
loop_
_entity_poly.entity_id
_entity_poly.type
_entity_poly.pdbx_seq_one_letter_code
_entity_poly.pdbx_strand_id
1 'polypeptide(L)'
;NLIDWDLSTEAVYSQFEDASHFNANIGIPYLSLSYESLDNELGDPVASYMYGYADYSRLSLNSSYSFRGGQSVYAVYSLNNDKQLDNLGNSDEQAQQFISVGYSTPTVLDSRVNINVDYSEATDDTSINLLWSVPLSDTVETIVGLTSDSDDINQFKTTVRRNQL
;
A
#
# COMPACT_ATOMS: atom_id res chain seq x y z
N ASN A 1 -1.24 32.86 11.56
CA ASN A 1 -0.65 31.52 11.62
C ASN A 1 -0.73 30.90 10.26
N LEU A 2 0.32 31.09 9.44
CA LEU A 2 0.49 30.28 8.24
C LEU A 2 0.72 28.85 8.72
N ILE A 3 -0.06 27.90 8.20
CA ILE A 3 0.23 26.48 8.30
C ILE A 3 1.56 26.29 7.58
N ASP A 4 2.58 25.82 8.31
CA ASP A 4 3.80 25.32 7.69
C ASP A 4 3.43 23.93 7.13
N TRP A 5 3.38 23.80 5.81
CA TRP A 5 2.82 22.61 5.15
C TRP A 5 3.78 21.42 5.15
N ASP A 6 5.00 21.59 5.68
CA ASP A 6 6.08 20.59 5.72
C ASP A 6 6.14 19.80 4.42
N LEU A 7 6.27 20.55 3.33
CA LEU A 7 6.23 20.04 1.97
C LEU A 7 7.50 19.24 1.68
N SER A 8 7.34 17.96 1.35
CA SER A 8 8.39 17.10 0.81
C SER A 8 8.22 16.96 -0.71
N THR A 9 9.31 17.14 -1.47
CA THR A 9 9.30 16.91 -2.91
C THR A 9 10.58 16.21 -3.35
N GLU A 10 10.46 15.21 -4.20
CA GLU A 10 11.57 14.50 -4.82
C GLU A 10 11.24 14.22 -6.29
N ALA A 11 12.22 14.34 -7.18
CA ALA A 11 12.10 13.89 -8.56
C ALA A 11 13.43 13.32 -9.04
N VAL A 12 13.37 12.13 -9.64
CA VAL A 12 14.51 11.39 -10.15
C VAL A 12 14.21 11.01 -11.60
N TYR A 13 15.18 11.25 -12.47
CA TYR A 13 15.14 10.82 -13.86
C TYR A 13 16.44 10.08 -14.17
N SER A 14 16.30 8.88 -14.74
CA SER A 14 17.41 8.01 -15.10
C SER A 14 17.30 7.67 -16.59
N GLN A 15 18.37 7.95 -17.34
CA GLN A 15 18.49 7.59 -18.75
C GLN A 15 19.45 6.41 -18.89
N PHE A 16 19.01 5.37 -19.59
CA PHE A 16 19.80 4.20 -19.97
C PHE A 16 20.14 4.25 -21.47
N GLU A 17 20.74 3.20 -22.00
CA GLU A 17 21.07 3.12 -23.43
C GLU A 17 19.78 3.04 -24.26
N ASP A 18 18.88 2.13 -23.88
CA ASP A 18 17.65 1.84 -24.60
C ASP A 18 16.37 2.00 -23.76
N ALA A 19 16.45 2.68 -22.61
CA ALA A 19 15.33 2.87 -21.68
C ALA A 19 15.41 4.19 -20.90
N SER A 20 14.30 4.62 -20.32
CA SER A 20 14.24 5.74 -19.38
C SER A 20 13.30 5.47 -18.20
N HIS A 21 13.68 5.96 -17.02
CA HIS A 21 12.89 5.85 -15.79
C HIS A 21 12.69 7.23 -15.18
N PHE A 22 11.48 7.47 -14.70
CA PHE A 22 11.11 8.70 -14.03
C PHE A 22 10.33 8.37 -12.75
N ASN A 23 10.66 9.07 -11.67
CA ASN A 23 9.93 9.01 -10.42
C ASN A 23 9.80 10.43 -9.86
N ALA A 24 8.60 10.81 -9.45
CA ALA A 24 8.34 12.04 -8.73
C ALA A 24 7.44 11.78 -7.52
N ASN A 25 7.78 12.39 -6.40
CA ASN A 25 7.01 12.36 -5.17
C ASN A 25 6.76 13.79 -4.67
N ILE A 26 5.53 14.05 -4.23
CA ILE A 26 5.16 15.25 -3.48
C ILE A 26 4.35 14.83 -2.27
N GLY A 27 4.66 15.41 -1.11
CA GLY A 27 4.04 15.04 0.15
C GLY A 27 3.88 16.21 1.10
N ILE A 28 2.86 16.10 1.93
CA ILE A 28 2.63 16.86 3.15
C ILE A 28 2.37 15.82 4.26
N PRO A 29 2.44 16.17 5.55
CA PRO A 29 2.50 15.18 6.64
C PRO A 29 1.44 14.07 6.66
N TYR A 30 0.27 14.29 6.08
CA TYR A 30 -0.85 13.34 6.06
C TYR A 30 -1.25 12.90 4.64
N LEU A 31 -0.57 13.37 3.60
CA LEU A 31 -0.91 13.07 2.21
C LEU A 31 0.34 13.09 1.34
N SER A 32 0.57 12.05 0.56
CA SER A 32 1.62 12.00 -0.44
C SER A 32 1.10 11.44 -1.76
N LEU A 33 1.61 11.98 -2.86
CA LEU A 33 1.35 11.57 -4.22
C LEU A 33 2.69 11.21 -4.87
N SER A 34 2.78 10.03 -5.43
CA SER A 34 3.92 9.59 -6.22
C SER A 34 3.48 9.20 -7.62
N TYR A 35 4.29 9.55 -8.60
CA TYR A 35 4.18 9.06 -9.96
C TYR A 35 5.50 8.43 -10.37
N GLU A 36 5.44 7.25 -10.94
CA GLU A 36 6.59 6.52 -11.43
C GLU A 36 6.28 6.01 -12.85
N SER A 37 7.27 6.01 -13.74
CA SER A 37 7.15 5.43 -15.06
C SER A 37 8.47 4.84 -15.54
N LEU A 38 8.36 3.72 -16.25
CA LEU A 38 9.45 3.08 -16.97
C LEU A 38 9.05 2.95 -18.44
N ASP A 39 9.93 3.45 -19.31
CA ASP A 39 9.90 3.21 -20.75
C ASP A 39 11.10 2.32 -21.09
N ASN A 40 10.84 1.07 -21.48
CA ASN A 40 11.82 0.03 -21.69
C ASN A 40 11.40 -0.89 -22.86
N GLU A 41 10.82 -0.31 -23.91
CA GLU A 41 10.27 -1.05 -25.07
C GLU A 41 11.30 -1.97 -25.74
N LEU A 42 12.57 -1.57 -25.72
CA LEU A 42 13.70 -2.29 -26.33
C LEU A 42 14.38 -3.28 -25.37
N GLY A 43 13.99 -3.31 -24.09
CA GLY A 43 14.50 -4.25 -23.10
C GLY A 43 15.96 -4.01 -22.69
N ASP A 44 16.31 -2.78 -22.33
CA ASP A 44 17.63 -2.44 -21.77
C ASP A 44 17.92 -3.35 -20.56
N PRO A 45 19.04 -4.10 -20.55
CA PRO A 45 19.31 -5.07 -19.49
C PRO A 45 19.48 -4.45 -18.11
N VAL A 46 20.02 -3.24 -18.02
CA VAL A 46 20.27 -2.55 -16.75
C VAL A 46 18.98 -1.98 -16.21
N ALA A 47 18.19 -1.30 -17.05
CA ALA A 47 16.87 -0.80 -16.67
C ALA A 47 15.96 -1.96 -16.24
N SER A 48 15.98 -3.06 -17.00
CA SER A 48 15.20 -4.27 -16.69
C SER A 48 15.56 -4.88 -15.35
N TYR A 49 16.85 -4.90 -15.01
CA TYR A 49 17.34 -5.39 -13.72
C TYR A 49 16.91 -4.49 -12.55
N MET A 50 16.89 -3.16 -12.76
CA MET A 50 16.58 -2.20 -11.70
C MET A 50 15.08 -1.99 -11.47
N TYR A 51 14.30 -1.93 -12.54
CA TYR A 51 12.92 -1.44 -12.50
C TYR A 51 11.90 -2.42 -13.08
N GLY A 52 12.34 -3.42 -13.85
CA GLY A 52 11.48 -4.44 -14.43
C GLY A 52 11.51 -4.47 -15.96
N TYR A 53 11.06 -5.59 -16.53
CA TYR A 53 11.21 -5.89 -17.96
C TYR A 53 10.19 -5.21 -18.87
N ALA A 54 9.06 -4.76 -18.33
CA ALA A 54 7.96 -4.21 -19.10
C ALA A 54 7.80 -2.72 -18.81
N ASP A 55 7.32 -1.96 -19.79
CA ASP A 55 6.91 -0.59 -19.56
C ASP A 55 5.79 -0.55 -18.53
N TYR A 56 5.86 0.43 -17.64
CA TYR A 56 4.78 0.69 -16.71
C TYR A 56 4.67 2.15 -16.36
N SER A 57 3.51 2.51 -15.82
CA SER A 57 3.33 3.72 -15.04
C SER A 57 2.54 3.42 -13.78
N ARG A 58 2.89 4.08 -12.68
CA ARG A 58 2.23 3.94 -11.39
C ARG A 58 1.96 5.32 -10.81
N LEU A 59 0.70 5.58 -10.50
CA LEU A 59 0.28 6.72 -9.70
C LEU A 59 -0.17 6.20 -8.35
N SER A 60 0.43 6.66 -7.25
CA SER A 60 0.04 6.25 -5.90
C SER A 60 -0.26 7.45 -5.02
N LEU A 61 -1.42 7.42 -4.35
CA LEU A 61 -1.86 8.42 -3.39
C LEU A 61 -1.94 7.76 -2.02
N ASN A 62 -1.15 8.23 -1.07
CA ASN A 62 -1.16 7.73 0.31
C ASN A 62 -1.62 8.83 1.25
N SER A 63 -2.60 8.52 2.10
CA SER A 63 -3.10 9.41 3.14
C SER A 63 -3.04 8.70 4.48
N SER A 64 -2.60 9.39 5.52
CA SER A 64 -2.66 8.84 6.87
C SER A 64 -2.82 9.96 7.90
N TYR A 65 -3.62 9.70 8.93
CA TYR A 65 -3.86 10.67 9.98
C TYR A 65 -4.04 10.00 11.34
N SER A 66 -3.33 10.52 12.34
CA SER A 66 -3.45 10.08 13.73
C SER A 66 -4.23 11.11 14.54
N PHE A 67 -5.35 10.70 15.11
CA PHE A 67 -6.20 11.54 15.94
C PHE A 67 -5.66 11.63 17.36
N ARG A 68 -5.96 12.75 18.03
CA ARG A 68 -5.73 12.89 19.48
C ARG A 68 -6.69 11.95 20.20
N GLY A 69 -6.15 10.90 20.80
CA GLY A 69 -6.94 9.79 21.37
C GLY A 69 -6.47 8.41 20.94
N GLY A 70 -5.44 8.33 20.09
CA GLY A 70 -4.80 7.07 19.70
C GLY A 70 -5.50 6.35 18.55
N GLN A 71 -6.59 6.91 18.01
CA GLN A 71 -7.15 6.46 16.75
C GLN A 71 -6.24 6.87 15.59
N SER A 72 -6.23 6.09 14.52
CA SER A 72 -5.57 6.45 13.28
C SER A 72 -6.32 5.87 12.08
N VAL A 73 -6.24 6.56 10.96
CA VAL A 73 -6.76 6.10 9.67
C VAL A 73 -5.65 6.20 8.63
N TYR A 74 -5.63 5.26 7.70
CA TYR A 74 -4.84 5.38 6.49
C TYR A 74 -5.67 4.97 5.27
N ALA A 75 -5.32 5.53 4.13
CA ALA A 75 -5.87 5.16 2.83
C ALA A 75 -4.76 5.22 1.79
N VAL A 76 -4.66 4.20 0.97
CA VAL A 76 -3.74 4.10 -0.15
C VAL A 76 -4.56 3.81 -1.40
N TYR A 77 -4.31 4.56 -2.46
CA TYR A 77 -4.81 4.29 -3.79
C TYR A 77 -3.64 4.17 -4.73
N SER A 78 -3.64 3.16 -5.60
CA SER A 78 -2.66 3.03 -6.67
C SER A 78 -3.37 2.71 -7.98
N LEU A 79 -2.98 3.42 -9.05
CA LEU A 79 -3.33 3.11 -10.42
C LEU A 79 -2.05 2.68 -11.12
N ASN A 80 -2.01 1.42 -11.56
CA ASN A 80 -0.91 0.85 -12.31
C ASN A 80 -1.36 0.68 -13.76
N ASN A 81 -0.56 1.10 -14.72
CA ASN A 81 -0.73 0.74 -16.12
C ASN A 81 0.51 -0.01 -16.54
N ASP A 82 0.35 -1.29 -16.84
CA ASP A 82 1.43 -2.14 -17.29
C ASP A 82 1.19 -2.47 -18.78
N LYS A 83 2.23 -2.34 -19.62
CA LYS A 83 2.17 -2.88 -20.98
C LYS A 83 2.63 -4.33 -20.94
N GLN A 84 1.69 -5.25 -21.07
CA GLN A 84 2.04 -6.66 -21.20
C GLN A 84 2.14 -7.02 -22.68
N LEU A 85 3.30 -7.54 -23.10
CA LEU A 85 3.45 -8.17 -24.41
C LEU A 85 2.78 -9.54 -24.35
N ASP A 86 1.67 -9.73 -25.07
CA ASP A 86 1.14 -11.07 -25.31
C ASP A 86 2.11 -11.88 -26.19
N ASN A 87 2.03 -13.21 -26.13
CA ASN A 87 2.85 -14.16 -26.88
C ASN A 87 2.79 -13.97 -28.41
N LEU A 88 1.82 -13.18 -28.90
CA LEU A 88 1.63 -12.81 -30.30
C LEU A 88 2.25 -11.45 -30.68
N GLY A 89 2.91 -10.75 -29.74
CA GLY A 89 3.53 -9.44 -29.96
C GLY A 89 2.55 -8.27 -29.94
N ASN A 90 1.32 -8.48 -29.45
CA ASN A 90 0.38 -7.39 -29.20
C ASN A 90 0.67 -6.81 -27.81
N SER A 91 0.74 -5.47 -27.72
CA SER A 91 0.79 -4.75 -26.46
C SER A 91 -0.64 -4.43 -26.03
N ASP A 92 -1.13 -5.09 -24.99
CA ASP A 92 -2.35 -4.66 -24.31
C ASP A 92 -1.93 -3.85 -23.07
N GLU A 93 -2.38 -2.60 -23.02
CA GLU A 93 -2.29 -1.76 -21.84
C GLU A 93 -3.36 -2.20 -20.85
N GLN A 94 -2.94 -2.73 -19.70
CA GLN A 94 -3.85 -3.08 -18.61
C GLN A 94 -3.72 -2.07 -17.50
N ALA A 95 -4.79 -1.28 -17.30
CA ALA A 95 -4.95 -0.43 -16.14
C ALA A 95 -5.51 -1.27 -14.98
N GLN A 96 -4.84 -1.26 -13.84
CA GLN A 96 -5.23 -1.96 -12.63
C GLN A 96 -5.24 -1.01 -11.44
N GLN A 97 -6.34 -1.03 -10.70
CA GLN A 97 -6.50 -0.22 -9.50
C GLN A 97 -6.33 -1.05 -8.23
N PHE A 98 -5.71 -0.43 -7.23
CA PHE A 98 -5.58 -0.96 -5.89
C PHE A 98 -6.04 0.09 -4.88
N ILE A 99 -6.88 -0.31 -3.93
CA ILE A 99 -7.32 0.52 -2.81
C ILE A 99 -7.04 -0.23 -1.52
N SER A 100 -6.41 0.42 -0.54
CA SER A 100 -6.28 -0.09 0.82
C SER A 100 -6.71 0.98 1.80
N VAL A 101 -7.63 0.66 2.71
CA VAL A 101 -8.08 1.56 3.76
C VAL A 101 -7.98 0.84 5.09
N GLY A 102 -7.39 1.49 6.08
CA GLY A 102 -7.36 0.92 7.42
C GLY A 102 -7.65 1.93 8.51
N TYR A 103 -8.20 1.42 9.60
CA TYR A 103 -8.60 2.17 10.76
C TYR A 103 -8.17 1.43 12.03
N SER A 104 -7.49 2.14 12.92
CA SER A 104 -7.07 1.65 14.23
C SER A 104 -7.72 2.52 15.29
N THR A 105 -8.29 1.89 16.32
CA THR A 105 -8.89 2.60 17.45
C THR A 105 -8.61 1.88 18.77
N PRO A 106 -8.20 2.61 19.83
CA PRO A 106 -8.28 2.07 21.18
C PRO A 106 -9.75 1.93 21.58
N THR A 107 -10.04 0.90 22.35
CA THR A 107 -11.36 0.61 22.88
C THR A 107 -11.26 0.29 24.38
N VAL A 108 -12.27 -0.35 24.94
CA VAL A 108 -12.34 -0.68 26.36
C VAL A 108 -11.15 -1.53 26.81
N LEU A 109 -10.74 -1.40 28.09
CA LEU A 109 -9.68 -2.19 28.71
C LEU A 109 -8.31 -2.04 28.02
N ASP A 110 -7.98 -0.83 27.56
CA ASP A 110 -6.74 -0.52 26.83
C ASP A 110 -6.50 -1.43 25.61
N SER A 111 -7.56 -2.06 25.11
CA SER A 111 -7.49 -2.92 23.93
C SER A 111 -7.52 -2.08 22.66
N ARG A 112 -7.02 -2.63 21.54
CA ARG A 112 -6.96 -1.95 20.26
C ARG A 112 -7.54 -2.83 19.16
N VAL A 113 -8.42 -2.24 18.36
CA VAL A 113 -9.01 -2.84 17.16
C VAL A 113 -8.39 -2.18 15.95
N ASN A 114 -7.93 -2.99 15.01
CA ASN A 114 -7.45 -2.57 13.69
C ASN A 114 -8.32 -3.28 12.65
N ILE A 115 -8.79 -2.52 11.67
CA ILE A 115 -9.58 -3.03 10.55
C ILE A 115 -8.94 -2.50 9.29
N ASN A 116 -8.61 -3.38 8.35
CA ASN A 116 -8.06 -3.04 7.06
C ASN A 116 -8.93 -3.67 5.97
N VAL A 117 -9.16 -2.94 4.88
CA VAL A 117 -9.88 -3.39 3.71
C VAL A 117 -9.03 -3.10 2.49
N ASP A 118 -8.74 -4.13 1.71
CA ASP A 118 -7.91 -4.08 0.51
C ASP A 118 -8.74 -4.53 -0.68
N TYR A 119 -8.69 -3.81 -1.79
CA TYR A 119 -9.31 -4.18 -3.07
C TYR A 119 -8.27 -4.16 -4.17
N SER A 120 -8.27 -5.18 -5.03
CA SER A 120 -7.43 -5.25 -6.22
C SER A 120 -8.27 -5.56 -7.45
N GLU A 121 -8.27 -4.67 -8.44
CA GLU A 121 -8.91 -4.90 -9.74
C GLU A 121 -8.21 -6.03 -10.52
N ALA A 122 -6.92 -6.26 -10.27
CA ALA A 122 -6.14 -7.29 -10.95
C ALA A 122 -6.64 -8.72 -10.67
N THR A 123 -7.14 -8.96 -9.45
CA THR A 123 -7.70 -10.26 -9.05
C THR A 123 -9.21 -10.22 -8.84
N ASP A 124 -9.82 -9.04 -8.94
CA ASP A 124 -11.23 -8.76 -8.58
C ASP A 124 -11.57 -9.17 -7.13
N ASP A 125 -10.60 -9.07 -6.22
CA ASP A 125 -10.76 -9.49 -4.84
C ASP A 125 -10.85 -8.33 -3.87
N THR A 126 -11.67 -8.51 -2.83
CA THR A 126 -11.70 -7.63 -1.65
C THR A 126 -11.33 -8.44 -0.41
N SER A 127 -10.23 -8.06 0.25
CA SER A 127 -9.78 -8.62 1.53
C SER A 127 -10.18 -7.70 2.67
N ILE A 128 -10.67 -8.30 3.77
CA ILE A 128 -10.98 -7.63 5.02
C ILE A 128 -10.15 -8.30 6.11
N ASN A 129 -9.33 -7.51 6.80
CA ASN A 129 -8.56 -7.94 7.96
C ASN A 129 -9.06 -7.23 9.22
N LEU A 130 -9.38 -7.99 10.26
CA LEU A 130 -9.71 -7.47 11.58
C LEU A 130 -8.74 -8.05 12.61
N LEU A 131 -8.13 -7.18 13.40
CA LEU A 131 -7.23 -7.54 14.48
C LEU A 131 -7.65 -6.84 15.78
N TRP A 132 -8.06 -7.61 16.78
CA TRP A 132 -8.35 -7.11 18.12
C TRP A 132 -7.30 -7.60 19.12
N SER A 133 -6.59 -6.67 19.74
CA SER A 133 -5.56 -6.93 20.74
C SER A 133 -6.03 -6.45 22.11
N VAL A 134 -6.03 -7.34 23.10
CA VAL A 134 -6.48 -7.08 24.47
C VAL A 134 -5.32 -7.33 25.43
N PRO A 135 -4.82 -6.31 26.15
CA PRO A 135 -3.86 -6.55 27.22
C PRO A 135 -4.56 -7.26 28.39
N LEU A 136 -4.00 -8.39 28.82
CA LEU A 136 -4.45 -9.12 30.00
C LEU A 136 -3.66 -8.74 31.25
N SER A 137 -2.43 -8.27 31.06
CA SER A 137 -1.54 -7.69 32.07
C SER A 137 -0.46 -6.87 31.36
N ASP A 138 0.45 -6.26 32.14
CA ASP A 138 1.61 -5.53 31.61
C ASP A 138 2.53 -6.37 30.72
N THR A 139 2.45 -7.70 30.82
CA THR A 139 3.34 -8.62 30.11
C THR A 139 2.60 -9.65 29.27
N VAL A 140 1.27 -9.65 29.22
CA VAL A 140 0.49 -10.66 28.50
C VAL A 140 -0.62 -9.99 27.73
N GLU A 141 -0.78 -10.37 26.47
CA GLU A 141 -1.88 -9.94 25.63
C GLU A 141 -2.50 -11.11 24.85
N THR A 142 -3.79 -10.95 24.55
CA THR A 142 -4.53 -11.83 23.65
C THR A 142 -4.82 -11.06 22.38
N ILE A 143 -4.55 -11.69 21.24
CA ILE A 143 -4.85 -11.18 19.91
C ILE A 143 -5.85 -12.11 19.25
N VAL A 144 -6.95 -11.55 18.75
CA VAL A 144 -7.92 -12.21 17.87
C VAL A 144 -7.80 -11.59 16.49
N GLY A 145 -7.58 -12.41 15.48
CA GLY A 145 -7.45 -12.03 14.08
C GLY A 145 -8.47 -12.74 13.21
N LEU A 146 -9.07 -12.01 12.28
CA LEU A 146 -9.93 -12.53 11.23
C LEU A 146 -9.43 -11.96 9.90
N THR A 147 -9.27 -12.82 8.91
CA THR A 147 -9.02 -12.45 7.52
C THR A 147 -10.06 -13.14 6.66
N SER A 148 -10.71 -12.37 5.80
CA SER A 148 -11.76 -12.82 4.89
C SER A 148 -11.56 -12.15 3.56
N ASP A 149 -11.75 -12.87 2.47
CA ASP A 149 -11.76 -12.28 1.13
C ASP A 149 -13.20 -12.33 0.57
N SER A 150 -13.37 -11.97 -0.71
CA SER A 150 -14.65 -11.89 -1.44
C SER A 150 -15.49 -13.17 -1.32
N ASP A 151 -14.82 -14.32 -1.30
CA ASP A 151 -15.47 -15.62 -1.40
C ASP A 151 -15.73 -16.27 -0.04
N ASP A 152 -14.83 -16.11 0.93
CA ASP A 152 -14.88 -16.87 2.19
C ASP A 152 -14.05 -16.24 3.33
N ILE A 153 -14.28 -16.75 4.55
CA ILE A 153 -13.39 -16.52 5.69
C ILE A 153 -12.14 -17.38 5.50
N ASN A 154 -11.02 -16.73 5.20
CA ASN A 154 -9.74 -17.39 4.98
C ASN A 154 -9.08 -17.87 6.27
N GLN A 155 -9.12 -17.05 7.32
CA GLN A 155 -8.42 -17.34 8.56
C GLN A 155 -9.10 -16.72 9.77
N PHE A 156 -9.29 -17.53 10.80
CA PHE A 156 -9.58 -17.07 12.16
C PHE A 156 -8.47 -17.56 13.10
N LYS A 157 -7.86 -16.64 13.84
CA LYS A 157 -6.72 -16.94 14.71
C LYS A 157 -6.87 -16.25 16.06
N THR A 158 -6.72 -17.02 17.13
CA THR A 158 -6.57 -16.48 18.49
C THR A 158 -5.19 -16.84 18.99
N THR A 159 -4.44 -15.84 19.47
CA THR A 159 -3.09 -16.02 20.00
C THR A 159 -2.97 -15.34 21.34
N VAL A 160 -2.37 -16.00 22.31
CA VAL A 160 -1.93 -15.38 23.56
C VAL A 160 -0.42 -15.28 23.52
N ARG A 161 0.13 -14.09 23.74
CA ARG A 161 1.59 -13.89 23.78
C ARG A 161 2.02 -13.14 25.03
N ARG A 162 3.23 -13.45 25.48
CA ARG A 162 3.92 -12.67 26.52
C ARG A 162 4.72 -11.57 25.83
N ASN A 163 4.45 -10.32 26.18
CA ASN A 163 5.26 -9.18 25.78
C ASN A 163 6.49 -9.12 26.68
N GLN A 164 7.67 -9.23 26.09
CA GLN A 164 8.91 -8.86 26.76
C GLN A 164 9.08 -7.36 26.52
N LEU A 165 8.90 -6.57 27.59
CA LEU A 165 9.29 -5.16 27.63
C LEU A 165 10.82 -5.03 27.47
#